data_AF-A0A1L3SXP5-F1
#
_entry.id   AF-A0A1L3SXP5-F1
#
_cell.length_a   1.000
_cell.length_b   1.000
_cell.length_c   1.000
_cell.angle_alpha   90.00
_cell.angle_beta   90.00
_cell.angle_gamma   90.00
#
_symmetry.space_group_name_H-M   'P 1'
#
loop_
_entity.id
_entity.type
_entity.pdbx_description
1 polymer ?
#
loop_
_entity_poly.entity_id
_entity_poly.type
_entity_poly.pdbx_seq_one_letter_code
_entity_poly.pdbx_strand_id
1 'polypeptide(L)' 'MIAIKGVGIRCIMSAREAAVILGEQWPAESGRKNEIALKACYSVIHGYVAPVICRRAFEAAAREAGFLLE' A
#
# COMPACT_ATOMS: atom_id res chain seq x y z
N MET A 1 5.18 1.25 -10.02
CA MET A 1 6.14 1.17 -8.88
C MET A 1 5.75 2.29 -7.91
N ILE A 2 6.25 2.35 -6.67
CA ILE A 2 5.84 3.46 -5.78
C ILE A 2 7.05 4.25 -5.29
N ALA A 3 6.96 5.57 -5.35
CA ALA A 3 7.94 6.46 -4.74
C ALA A 3 7.57 6.67 -3.29
N ILE A 4 8.46 6.27 -2.38
CA ILE A 4 8.35 6.63 -0.98
C ILE A 4 9.14 7.93 -0.80
N LYS A 5 8.48 9.00 -0.34
CA LYS A 5 9.09 10.32 -0.17
C LYS A 5 10.26 10.21 0.81
N GLY A 6 11.50 10.30 0.30
CA GLY A 6 12.74 10.19 1.08
C GLY A 6 13.56 8.91 0.89
N VAL A 7 13.01 7.85 0.28
CA VAL A 7 13.69 6.54 0.12
C VAL A 7 13.85 6.11 -1.35
N GLY A 8 13.20 6.79 -2.29
CA GLY A 8 13.26 6.46 -3.72
C GLY A 8 12.15 5.48 -4.14
N ILE A 9 12.23 5.01 -5.39
CA ILE A 9 11.24 4.09 -5.98
C ILE A 9 11.48 2.70 -5.40
N ARG A 10 10.50 2.16 -4.66
CA ARG A 10 10.56 0.82 -4.08
C ARG A 10 9.54 -0.09 -4.75
N CYS A 11 10.01 -1.20 -5.30
CA CYS A 11 9.14 -2.23 -5.87
C CYS A 11 8.63 -3.13 -4.75
N ILE A 12 7.36 -2.97 -4.38
CA ILE A 12 6.70 -3.91 -3.48
C ILE A 12 6.28 -5.14 -4.27
N MET A 13 6.82 -6.31 -3.91
CA MET A 13 6.44 -7.60 -4.52
C MET A 13 5.53 -8.44 -3.63
N SER A 14 5.25 -8.01 -2.40
CA SER A 14 4.45 -8.77 -1.43
C SER A 14 3.47 -7.92 -0.65
N ALA A 15 2.28 -8.47 -0.37
CA ALA A 15 1.27 -7.82 0.46
C ALA A 15 1.75 -7.54 1.89
N ARG A 16 2.70 -8.33 2.39
CA ARG A 16 3.33 -8.11 3.70
C ARG A 16 4.18 -6.84 3.73
N GLU A 17 5.00 -6.62 2.71
CA GLU A 17 5.75 -5.38 2.56
C GLU A 17 4.82 -4.17 2.37
N ALA A 18 3.74 -4.34 1.61
CA ALA A 18 2.69 -3.33 1.48
C ALA A 18 2.10 -2.94 2.84
N ALA A 19 1.73 -3.92 3.67
CA ALA A 19 1.16 -3.65 4.99
C ALA A 19 2.12 -2.88 5.91
N VAL A 20 3.41 -3.25 5.92
CA VAL A 20 4.44 -2.55 6.70
C VAL A 20 4.61 -1.11 6.22
N ILE A 21 4.60 -0.88 4.90
CA ILE A 21 4.74 0.46 4.35
C ILE A 21 3.52 1.34 4.67
N LEU A 22 2.31 0.79 4.60
CA LEU A 22 1.08 1.51 4.98
C LEU A 22 0.99 1.83 6.47
N GLY A 23 1.50 0.93 7.32
CA GLY A 23 1.42 1.07 8.78
C GLY A 23 2.53 1.94 9.38
N GLU A 24 3.77 1.77 8.92
CA GLU A 24 4.95 2.39 9.57
C GLU A 24 5.65 3.43 8.71
N GLN A 25 5.67 3.25 7.39
CA GLN A 25 6.49 4.06 6.48
C GLN A 25 5.65 4.91 5.52
N TRP A 26 4.37 5.12 5.83
CA TRP A 26 3.47 5.84 4.94
C TRP A 26 3.77 7.34 5.02
N PRO A 27 4.25 7.98 3.94
CA PRO A 27 4.74 9.36 4.01
C PRO A 27 3.63 10.42 3.84
N ALA A 28 2.37 10.00 3.61
CA ALA A 28 1.21 10.90 3.60
C ALA A 28 0.42 10.80 4.89
N GLU A 29 -0.42 11.80 5.11
CA GLU A 29 -1.45 11.76 6.13
C GLU A 29 -2.29 10.47 5.99
N SER A 30 -2.39 9.71 7.08
CA SER A 30 -3.19 8.48 7.13
C SER A 30 -4.66 8.82 6.94
N GLY A 31 -5.13 8.74 5.70
CA GLY A 31 -6.53 8.89 5.34
C GLY A 31 -7.28 7.56 5.29
N ARG A 32 -8.61 7.61 5.07
CA ARG A 32 -9.49 6.44 4.95
C ARG A 32 -8.98 5.39 3.95
N LYS A 33 -8.32 5.80 2.86
CA LYS A 33 -7.78 4.85 1.88
C LYS A 33 -6.54 4.09 2.37
N ASN A 34 -5.75 4.67 3.27
CA ASN A 34 -4.67 3.94 3.94
C ASN A 34 -5.27 2.75 4.72
N GLU A 35 -6.22 3.01 5.61
CA GLU A 35 -6.86 1.96 6.42
C GLU A 35 -7.48 0.85 5.58
N ILE A 36 -8.14 1.21 4.46
CA ILE A 36 -8.71 0.23 3.52
C ILE A 36 -7.61 -0.64 2.90
N ALA A 37 -6.50 -0.04 2.46
CA ALA A 37 -5.38 -0.78 1.89
C ALA A 37 -4.70 -1.68 2.93
N LEU A 38 -4.54 -1.20 4.16
CA LEU A 38 -3.96 -1.95 5.28
C LEU A 38 -4.82 -3.17 5.61
N LYS A 39 -6.15 -2.98 5.69
CA LYS A 39 -7.11 -4.07 5.90
C LYS A 39 -7.07 -5.09 4.77
N ALA A 40 -7.01 -4.64 3.51
CA ALA A 40 -6.91 -5.51 2.36
C ALA A 40 -5.61 -6.34 2.40
N CYS A 41 -4.49 -5.75 2.77
CA CYS A 41 -3.22 -6.47 2.85
C CYS A 41 -3.20 -7.47 4.02
N TYR A 42 -3.84 -7.17 5.16
CA TYR A 42 -4.10 -8.16 6.21
C TYR A 42 -4.93 -9.35 5.71
N SER A 43 -6.02 -9.09 4.97
CA SER A 43 -6.83 -10.15 4.38
C SER A 43 -6.03 -11.03 3.41
N VAL A 44 -5.07 -10.47 2.65
CA VAL A 44 -4.17 -11.27 1.80
C VAL A 44 -3.20 -12.10 2.62
N ILE A 45 -2.59 -11.53 3.66
CA ILE A 45 -1.64 -12.23 4.53
C ILE A 45 -2.30 -13.44 5.20
N HIS A 46 -3.57 -13.30 5.58
CA HIS A 46 -4.37 -14.39 6.15
C HIS A 46 -5.00 -15.33 5.09
N GLY A 47 -4.80 -15.09 3.79
CA GLY A 47 -5.32 -15.93 2.71
C GLY A 47 -6.82 -15.77 2.41
N TYR A 48 -7.48 -14.75 2.94
CA TYR A 48 -8.90 -14.49 2.70
C TYR A 48 -9.18 -13.87 1.32
N VAL A 49 -8.24 -13.08 0.79
CA VAL A 49 -8.40 -12.41 -0.51
C VAL A 49 -7.15 -12.51 -1.37
N ALA A 50 -7.31 -12.41 -2.68
CA ALA A 50 -6.20 -12.48 -3.62
C ALA A 50 -5.27 -11.25 -3.51
N PRO A 51 -3.95 -11.42 -3.72
CA PRO A 51 -2.96 -10.32 -3.64
C PRO A 51 -3.25 -9.16 -4.60
N VAL A 52 -3.97 -9.43 -5.71
CA VAL A 52 -4.43 -8.40 -6.66
C VAL A 52 -5.36 -7.36 -6.00
N ILE A 53 -6.13 -7.75 -4.97
CA ILE A 53 -7.03 -6.84 -4.25
C ILE A 53 -6.24 -5.88 -3.37
N CYS A 54 -5.25 -6.39 -2.61
CA CYS A 54 -4.32 -5.53 -1.84
C CYS A 54 -3.60 -4.57 -2.79
N ARG A 55 -3.12 -5.04 -3.96
CA ARG A 55 -2.46 -4.17 -4.94
C ARG A 55 -3.37 -3.02 -5.41
N ARG A 56 -4.61 -3.32 -5.82
CA ARG A 56 -5.56 -2.29 -6.25
C ARG A 56 -5.92 -1.29 -5.14
N ALA A 57 -6.14 -1.79 -3.92
CA ALA A 57 -6.41 -0.93 -2.77
C ALA A 57 -5.21 -0.02 -2.45
N PHE A 58 -4.01 -0.58 -2.56
CA PHE A 58 -2.75 0.14 -2.38
C PHE A 58 -2.53 1.20 -3.45
N GLU A 59 -2.76 0.89 -4.72
CA GLU A 59 -2.69 1.85 -5.84
C GLU A 59 -3.69 2.99 -5.65
N ALA A 60 -4.90 2.70 -5.17
CA ALA A 60 -5.89 3.72 -4.85
C ALA A 60 -5.46 4.64 -3.69
N ALA A 61 -4.82 4.08 -2.66
CA ALA A 61 -4.25 4.84 -1.56
C ALA A 61 -3.06 5.69 -2.02
N ALA A 62 -2.14 5.12 -2.81
CA ALA A 62 -0.98 5.82 -3.35
C ALA A 62 -1.38 6.94 -4.32
N ARG A 63 -2.44 6.75 -5.11
CA ARG A 63 -3.01 7.77 -6.01
C ARG A 63 -3.61 8.92 -5.23
N GLU A 64 -4.36 8.65 -4.16
CA GLU A 64 -4.93 9.70 -3.32
C GLU A 64 -3.85 10.47 -2.55
N ALA A 65 -2.78 9.77 -2.15
CA ALA A 65 -1.62 10.37 -1.50
C ALA A 65 -0.67 11.10 -2.46
N GLY A 66 -0.85 10.97 -3.78
CA GLY A 66 -0.03 11.63 -4.79
C GLY A 66 1.37 11.02 -5.01
N PHE A 67 1.57 9.74 -4.67
CA PHE A 67 2.87 9.06 -4.76
C PHE A 67 2.93 7.92 -5.79
N LEU A 68 1.82 7.67 -6.50
CA LEU A 68 1.79 6.69 -7.57
C LEU A 68 2.55 7.25 -8.78
N LEU A 69 3.75 6.72 -9.04
CA LEU A 69 4.46 6.92 -10.30
C LEU A 69 4.03 5.80 -11.25
N GLU A 70 3.48 6.21 -12.40
CA GLU A 70 3.08 5.33 -13.52
C GLU A 70 4.29 4.58 -14.10
#